data_AF-A0A1C4ZQJ7-F1
#
_entry.id   AF-A0A1C4ZQJ7-F1
#
_cell.length_a   1.000
_cell.length_b   1.000
_cell.length_c   1.000
_cell.angle_alpha   90.00
_cell.angle_beta   90.00
_cell.angle_gamma   90.00
#
_symmetry.space_group_name_H-M   'P 1'
#
loop_
_entity.id
_entity.type
_entity.pdbx_description
1 polymer ?
#
loop_
_entity_poly.entity_id
_entity_poly.type
_entity_poly.pdbx_seq_one_letter_code
_entity_poly.pdbx_strand_id
1 'polypeptide(L)'
;MMGESTVPTTDRSAPPVRTGGSRRDGPPFRKPRWPRAYAFALVTGALFVFSWIGQFLFQMTVAGNEARQHGESFAWGDFLPQFLASTFENWQSEFLQLIWQAAGLALFYYWGSSQSRESDERIEAKLDALLRERGLDPDRP
;
A
#
# COMPACT_ATOMS: atom_id res chain seq x y z
N MET A 1 -53.23 39.42 59.94
CA MET A 1 -52.88 38.01 59.66
C MET A 1 -52.90 37.82 58.16
N MET A 2 -51.81 37.30 57.58
CA MET A 2 -51.56 36.96 56.16
C MET A 2 -51.61 38.18 55.20
N GLY A 3 -50.53 38.72 54.63
CA GLY A 3 -49.18 38.22 54.42
C GLY A 3 -49.03 37.58 53.04
N GLU A 4 -49.18 38.36 51.97
CA GLU A 4 -48.84 37.89 50.61
C GLU A 4 -47.73 38.74 50.01
N SER A 5 -46.61 38.06 49.82
CA SER A 5 -45.31 38.55 49.42
C SER A 5 -45.32 39.09 47.99
N THR A 6 -44.78 40.29 47.84
CA THR A 6 -44.25 40.82 46.58
C THR A 6 -43.19 39.86 46.02
N VAL A 7 -43.47 39.21 44.90
CA VAL A 7 -42.44 38.52 44.11
C VAL A 7 -41.92 39.49 43.05
N PRO A 8 -40.63 39.86 43.05
CA PRO A 8 -40.07 40.64 41.97
C PRO A 8 -39.98 39.76 40.71
N THR A 9 -40.51 40.24 39.59
CA THR A 9 -40.21 39.68 38.27
C THR A 9 -38.72 39.89 38.02
N THR A 10 -37.93 38.86 38.33
CA THR A 10 -36.54 38.78 37.91
C THR A 10 -36.51 38.85 36.37
N ASP A 11 -36.09 40.01 35.87
CA ASP A 11 -35.63 40.23 34.52
C ASP A 11 -34.67 39.10 34.14
N ARG A 12 -35.17 38.15 33.33
CA ARG A 12 -34.36 37.08 32.77
C ARG A 12 -33.62 37.70 31.58
N SER A 13 -32.56 38.44 31.89
CA SER A 13 -31.59 38.91 30.92
C SER A 13 -31.10 37.69 30.12
N ALA A 14 -31.58 37.56 28.89
CA ALA A 14 -31.12 36.52 27.99
C ALA A 14 -29.62 36.72 27.75
N PRO A 15 -28.77 35.68 27.87
CA PRO A 15 -27.36 35.85 27.53
C PRO A 15 -27.26 36.19 26.02
N PRO A 16 -26.40 37.13 25.62
CA PRO A 16 -26.19 37.38 24.20
C PRO A 16 -25.67 36.08 23.57
N VAL A 17 -26.39 35.57 22.57
CA VAL A 17 -25.91 34.50 21.71
C VAL A 17 -24.62 35.01 21.09
N ARG A 18 -23.50 34.55 21.63
CA ARG A 18 -22.19 34.77 21.06
C ARG A 18 -22.13 33.93 19.81
N THR A 19 -22.56 34.51 18.69
CA THR A 19 -22.48 33.89 17.37
C THR A 19 -21.03 33.48 17.18
N GLY A 20 -20.78 32.19 17.30
CA GLY A 20 -19.45 31.60 17.21
C GLY A 20 -18.83 32.07 15.91
N GLY A 21 -17.67 32.72 16.03
CA GLY A 21 -16.90 33.18 14.88
C GLY A 21 -16.76 32.04 13.88
N SER A 22 -17.03 32.36 12.61
CA SER A 22 -16.86 31.47 11.48
C SER A 22 -15.54 30.73 11.62
N ARG A 23 -15.59 29.45 12.02
CA ARG A 23 -14.43 28.56 11.91
C ARG A 23 -14.11 28.55 10.43
N ARG A 24 -12.97 29.15 10.06
CA ARG A 24 -12.43 28.99 8.72
C ARG A 24 -11.97 27.54 8.65
N ASP A 25 -12.87 26.66 8.24
CA ASP A 25 -12.57 25.28 7.94
C ASP A 25 -11.70 25.26 6.68
N GLY A 26 -10.40 25.46 6.86
CA GLY A 26 -9.42 25.15 5.85
C GLY A 26 -9.39 23.62 5.65
N PRO A 27 -9.19 23.12 4.43
CA PRO A 27 -9.22 21.68 4.17
C PRO A 27 -8.21 20.95 5.07
N PRO A 28 -8.59 19.82 5.70
CA PRO A 28 -7.80 19.15 6.74
C PRO A 28 -6.45 18.57 6.26
N PHE A 29 -6.16 18.62 4.96
CA PHE A 29 -4.94 18.04 4.39
C PHE A 29 -4.23 19.05 3.49
N ARG A 30 -3.07 19.54 3.95
CA ARG A 30 -2.10 20.19 3.06
C ARG A 30 -1.49 19.12 2.16
N LYS A 31 -1.67 19.24 0.85
CA LYS A 31 -1.05 18.33 -0.14
C LYS A 31 0.47 18.27 0.14
N PRO A 32 1.05 17.07 0.35
CA PRO A 32 2.48 16.95 0.57
C PRO A 32 3.22 17.53 -0.63
N ARG A 33 4.36 18.20 -0.38
CA ARG A 33 5.21 18.74 -1.44
C ARG A 33 5.66 17.58 -2.35
N TRP A 34 5.62 17.78 -3.67
CA TRP A 34 5.95 16.80 -4.72
C TRP A 34 7.11 15.84 -4.37
N PRO A 35 8.29 16.28 -3.89
CA PRO A 35 9.38 15.35 -3.56
C PRO A 35 9.08 14.41 -2.37
N ARG A 36 8.22 14.77 -1.42
CA ARG A 36 7.79 13.85 -0.35
C ARG A 36 6.76 12.84 -0.84
N ALA A 37 5.94 13.21 -1.82
CA ALA A 37 4.97 12.31 -2.42
C ALA A 37 5.65 11.20 -3.26
N TYR A 38 6.80 11.52 -3.87
CA TYR A 38 7.57 10.59 -4.70
C TYR A 38 8.92 10.18 -4.08
N ALA A 39 9.14 10.44 -2.80
CA ALA A 39 10.43 10.18 -2.13
C ALA A 39 10.88 8.72 -2.29
N PHE A 40 9.94 7.78 -2.13
CA PHE A 40 10.21 6.36 -2.32
C PHE A 40 10.70 6.05 -3.75
N ALA A 41 9.99 6.54 -4.77
CA ALA A 41 10.37 6.33 -6.16
C ALA A 41 11.73 6.97 -6.50
N LEU A 42 12.01 8.15 -5.94
CA LEU A 42 13.29 8.84 -6.14
C LEU A 42 14.45 8.09 -5.49
N VAL A 43 14.31 7.66 -4.24
CA VAL A 43 15.36 6.92 -3.52
C VAL A 43 15.61 5.57 -4.20
N THR A 44 14.54 4.82 -4.50
CA THR A 44 14.65 3.53 -5.20
C THR A 44 15.23 3.71 -6.59
N GLY A 45 14.81 4.74 -7.34
CA GLY A 45 15.37 5.06 -8.64
C GLY A 45 16.86 5.43 -8.58
N ALA A 46 17.28 6.18 -7.56
CA ALA A 46 18.68 6.51 -7.35
C ALA A 46 19.53 5.27 -7.04
N LEU A 47 19.06 4.39 -6.15
CA LEU A 47 19.71 3.12 -5.84
C LEU A 47 19.79 2.21 -7.07
N PHE A 48 18.73 2.16 -7.87
CA PHE A 48 18.68 1.42 -9.13
C PHE A 48 19.70 1.94 -10.15
N VAL A 49 19.77 3.26 -10.38
CA VAL A 49 20.76 3.84 -11.29
C VAL A 49 22.18 3.58 -10.79
N PHE A 50 22.40 3.72 -9.48
CA PHE A 50 23.70 3.43 -8.86
C PHE A 50 24.13 1.97 -9.09
N SER A 51 23.24 1.01 -8.84
CA SER A 51 23.55 -0.41 -9.06
C SER A 51 23.74 -0.73 -10.55
N TRP A 52 22.93 -0.14 -11.43
CA TRP A 52 23.03 -0.33 -12.88
C TRP A 52 24.35 0.20 -13.45
N ILE A 53 24.81 1.37 -12.99
CA ILE A 53 26.15 1.88 -13.31
C ILE A 53 27.23 0.91 -12.80
N GLY A 54 27.08 0.39 -11.58
CA GLY A 54 27.99 -0.63 -11.05
C GLY A 54 28.08 -1.84 -11.98
N GLN A 55 26.93 -2.42 -12.36
CA GLN A 55 26.87 -3.54 -13.31
C GLN A 55 27.56 -3.21 -14.64
N PHE A 56 27.30 -2.02 -15.20
CA PHE A 56 27.93 -1.56 -16.43
C PHE A 56 29.46 -1.54 -16.31
N LEU A 57 30.00 -0.96 -15.24
CA LEU A 57 31.44 -0.87 -15.00
C LEU A 57 32.08 -2.24 -14.81
N PHE A 58 31.43 -3.15 -14.08
CA PHE A 58 31.92 -4.52 -13.90
C PHE A 58 31.93 -5.29 -15.23
N GLN A 59 30.84 -5.25 -16.01
CA GLN A 59 30.81 -5.92 -17.31
C GLN A 59 31.83 -5.33 -18.29
N MET A 60 32.00 -4.00 -18.30
CA MET A 60 33.02 -3.34 -19.13
C MET A 60 34.43 -3.80 -18.75
N THR A 61 34.69 -3.99 -17.45
CA THR A 61 35.98 -4.51 -16.96
C THR A 61 36.21 -5.96 -17.41
N VAL A 62 35.17 -6.80 -17.32
CA VAL A 62 35.23 -8.20 -17.79
C VAL A 62 35.49 -8.26 -19.29
N ALA A 63 34.69 -7.56 -20.09
CA ALA A 63 34.84 -7.51 -21.54
C ALA A 63 36.21 -6.95 -21.97
N GLY A 64 36.72 -5.92 -21.29
CA GLY A 64 38.05 -5.37 -21.54
C GLY A 64 39.18 -6.35 -21.19
N ASN A 65 39.02 -7.15 -20.13
CA ASN A 65 39.99 -8.17 -19.76
C ASN A 65 39.97 -9.35 -20.74
N GLU A 66 38.79 -9.78 -21.18
CA GLU A 66 38.59 -10.86 -22.14
C GLU A 66 39.20 -10.50 -23.50
N ALA A 67 38.93 -9.30 -24.03
CA ALA A 67 39.56 -8.81 -25.25
C ALA A 67 41.09 -8.84 -25.16
N ARG A 68 41.67 -8.39 -24.04
CA ARG A 68 43.14 -8.45 -23.82
C ARG A 68 43.68 -9.87 -23.77
N GLN A 69 42.94 -10.82 -23.19
CA GLN A 69 43.34 -12.23 -23.14
C GLN A 69 43.33 -12.89 -24.53
N HIS A 70 42.42 -12.45 -25.40
CA HIS A 70 42.33 -12.90 -26.79
C HIS A 70 43.22 -12.12 -27.76
N GLY A 71 43.96 -11.11 -27.29
CA GLY A 71 44.81 -10.26 -28.13
C GLY A 71 44.02 -9.28 -29.01
N GLU A 72 42.76 -9.04 -28.67
CA GLU A 72 41.83 -8.17 -29.38
C GLU A 72 41.72 -6.80 -28.70
N SER A 73 41.28 -5.80 -29.45
CA SER A 73 40.94 -4.48 -28.91
C SER A 73 39.50 -4.46 -28.42
N PHE A 74 39.23 -3.75 -27.32
CA PHE A 74 37.87 -3.56 -26.82
C PHE A 74 36.97 -2.91 -27.89
N ALA A 75 35.87 -3.59 -28.23
CA ALA A 75 34.91 -3.15 -29.24
C ALA A 75 33.57 -2.76 -28.60
N TRP A 76 33.23 -1.47 -28.70
CA TRP A 76 31.93 -0.96 -28.22
C TRP A 76 30.73 -1.59 -28.94
N GLY A 77 30.92 -1.98 -30.21
CA GLY A 77 29.89 -2.60 -31.04
C GLY A 77 29.42 -3.96 -30.53
N ASP A 78 30.28 -4.68 -29.82
CA ASP A 78 29.95 -5.98 -29.23
C ASP A 78 29.50 -5.82 -27.78
N PHE A 79 30.14 -4.90 -27.04
CA PHE A 79 29.85 -4.66 -25.64
C PHE A 79 28.45 -4.10 -25.37
N LEU A 80 27.97 -3.08 -26.10
CA LEU A 80 26.66 -2.48 -25.83
C LEU A 80 25.50 -3.49 -26.01
N PRO A 81 25.44 -4.24 -27.13
CA PRO A 81 24.42 -5.27 -27.30
C PRO A 81 24.49 -6.34 -26.21
N GLN A 82 25.69 -6.80 -25.83
CA GLN A 82 25.86 -7.81 -24.79
C GLN A 82 25.42 -7.30 -23.41
N PHE A 83 25.77 -6.06 -23.07
CA PHE A 83 25.34 -5.42 -21.82
C PHE A 83 23.82 -5.26 -21.74
N LEU A 84 23.20 -4.78 -22.83
CA LEU A 84 21.74 -4.64 -22.91
C LEU A 84 21.05 -5.99 -22.86
N ALA A 85 21.55 -6.98 -23.61
CA ALA A 85 21.02 -8.35 -23.59
C ALA A 85 21.06 -8.92 -22.17
N SER A 86 22.22 -8.85 -21.49
CA SER A 86 22.36 -9.30 -20.10
C SER A 86 21.41 -8.56 -19.15
N THR A 87 21.21 -7.26 -19.33
CA THR A 87 20.27 -6.46 -18.54
C THR A 87 18.81 -6.91 -18.79
N PHE A 88 18.43 -7.12 -20.06
CA PHE A 88 17.09 -7.53 -20.43
C PHE A 88 16.78 -8.99 -20.07
N GLU A 89 17.76 -9.89 -20.15
CA GLU A 89 17.64 -11.28 -19.71
C GLU A 89 17.40 -11.34 -18.20
N ASN A 90 18.16 -10.56 -17.42
CA ASN A 90 17.94 -10.43 -15.98
C ASN A 90 16.53 -9.87 -15.69
N TRP A 91 16.10 -8.86 -16.45
CA TRP A 91 14.75 -8.29 -16.26
C TRP A 91 13.64 -9.27 -16.67
N GLN A 92 13.86 -10.03 -17.74
CA GLN A 92 12.93 -11.04 -18.23
C GLN A 92 12.73 -12.14 -17.18
N SER A 93 13.81 -12.68 -16.61
CA SER A 93 13.72 -13.74 -15.60
C SER A 93 13.03 -13.24 -14.32
N GLU A 94 13.36 -12.05 -13.85
CA GLU A 94 12.77 -11.44 -12.66
C GLU A 94 11.26 -11.21 -12.83
N PHE A 95 10.82 -10.72 -14.00
CA PHE A 95 9.38 -10.62 -14.25
C PHE A 95 8.69 -11.96 -14.36
N LEU A 96 9.30 -12.91 -15.05
CA LEU A 96 8.72 -14.24 -15.17
C LEU A 96 8.55 -14.85 -13.78
N GLN A 97 9.53 -14.67 -12.90
CA GLN A 97 9.45 -15.06 -11.49
C GLN A 97 8.32 -14.32 -10.77
N LEU A 98 8.23 -12.99 -10.86
CA LEU A 98 7.17 -12.21 -10.20
C LEU A 98 5.77 -12.59 -10.70
N ILE A 99 5.61 -12.77 -12.01
CA ILE A 99 4.36 -13.23 -12.62
C ILE A 99 4.02 -14.62 -12.11
N TRP A 100 4.98 -15.55 -12.11
CA TRP A 100 4.75 -16.90 -11.63
C TRP A 100 4.39 -16.94 -10.14
N GLN A 101 5.07 -16.14 -9.32
CA GLN A 101 4.77 -16.01 -7.90
C GLN A 101 3.39 -15.40 -7.66
N ALA A 102 3.05 -14.31 -8.35
CA ALA A 102 1.75 -13.66 -8.24
C ALA A 102 0.62 -14.56 -8.75
N ALA A 103 0.82 -15.26 -9.87
CA ALA A 103 -0.12 -16.22 -10.42
C ALA A 103 -0.29 -17.42 -9.49
N GLY A 104 0.81 -17.97 -8.96
CA GLY A 104 0.78 -19.05 -7.97
C GLY A 104 0.03 -18.66 -6.71
N LEU A 105 0.28 -17.45 -6.18
CA LEU A 105 -0.46 -16.89 -5.05
C LEU A 105 -1.94 -16.67 -5.39
N ALA A 106 -2.25 -16.14 -6.57
CA ALA A 106 -3.64 -15.93 -6.99
C ALA A 106 -4.40 -17.26 -7.15
N LEU A 107 -3.75 -18.30 -7.71
CA LEU A 107 -4.31 -19.64 -7.83
C LEU A 107 -4.49 -20.29 -6.46
N PHE A 108 -3.49 -20.19 -5.58
CA PHE A 108 -3.59 -20.70 -4.21
C PHE A 108 -4.66 -19.98 -3.41
N TYR A 109 -4.79 -18.65 -3.59
CA TYR A 109 -5.86 -17.88 -3.00
C TYR A 109 -7.22 -18.33 -3.55
N TYR A 110 -7.36 -18.53 -4.86
CA TYR A 110 -8.61 -19.00 -5.46
C TYR A 110 -9.01 -20.38 -4.90
N TRP A 111 -8.10 -21.34 -4.89
CA TRP A 111 -8.34 -22.69 -4.37
C TRP A 111 -8.50 -22.74 -2.84
N GLY A 112 -7.68 -21.99 -2.11
CA GLY A 112 -7.79 -21.88 -0.66
C GLY A 112 -9.05 -21.14 -0.22
N SER A 113 -9.48 -20.13 -0.97
CA SER A 113 -10.72 -19.39 -0.71
C SER A 113 -11.96 -20.25 -0.94
N SER A 114 -11.97 -21.15 -1.94
CA SER A 114 -13.09 -22.09 -2.10
C SER A 114 -13.17 -23.06 -0.91
N GLN A 115 -12.01 -23.54 -0.41
CA GLN A 115 -11.97 -24.35 0.81
C GLN A 115 -12.35 -23.57 2.09
N SER A 116 -11.96 -22.30 2.21
CA SER A 116 -12.36 -21.45 3.34
C SER A 116 -13.85 -21.20 3.35
N ARG A 117 -14.46 -20.90 2.19
CA ARG A 117 -15.91 -20.66 2.07
C ARG A 117 -16.73 -21.89 2.48
N GLU A 118 -16.35 -23.09 2.03
CA GLU A 118 -17.03 -24.33 2.44
C GLU A 118 -16.85 -24.60 3.94
N SER A 119 -15.67 -24.33 4.50
CA SER A 119 -15.44 -24.45 5.95
C SER A 119 -16.27 -23.44 6.76
N ASP A 120 -16.31 -22.18 6.33
CA ASP A 120 -17.05 -21.10 7.00
C ASP A 120 -18.56 -21.38 6.97
N GLU A 121 -19.12 -21.78 5.83
CA GLU A 121 -20.53 -22.18 5.69
C GLU A 121 -20.88 -23.35 6.63
N ARG A 122 -19.98 -24.33 6.76
CA ARG A 122 -20.18 -25.47 7.67
C ARG A 122 -20.07 -25.07 9.14
N ILE A 123 -19.23 -24.09 9.48
CA ILE A 123 -19.11 -23.55 10.83
C ILE A 123 -20.37 -22.75 11.18
N GLU A 124 -20.87 -21.91 10.28
CA GLU A 124 -22.11 -21.14 10.43
C GLU A 124 -23.31 -22.07 10.65
N ALA A 125 -23.47 -23.10 9.82
CA ALA A 125 -24.55 -24.08 9.98
C ALA A 125 -24.52 -24.81 11.35
N LYS A 126 -23.32 -25.08 11.89
CA LYS A 126 -23.17 -25.66 13.23
C LYS A 126 -23.49 -24.65 14.32
N LEU A 127 -23.08 -23.40 14.14
CA LEU A 127 -23.35 -22.32 15.09
C LEU A 127 -24.87 -22.08 15.19
N ASP A 128 -25.57 -22.02 14.06
CA ASP A 128 -27.03 -21.87 14.00
C ASP A 128 -27.76 -23.05 14.64
N ALA A 129 -27.29 -24.28 14.42
CA ALA A 129 -27.86 -25.46 15.06
C ALA A 129 -27.74 -25.37 16.60
N LEU A 130 -26.59 -24.92 17.12
CA LEU A 130 -26.36 -24.73 18.55
C LEU A 130 -27.19 -23.57 19.13
N LEU A 131 -27.31 -22.46 18.42
CA LEU A 131 -28.14 -21.32 18.81
C LEU A 131 -29.62 -21.72 18.92
N ARG A 132 -30.11 -22.46 17.93
CA ARG A 132 -31.47 -23.01 17.92
C ARG A 132 -31.73 -24.00 19.05
N GLU A 133 -30.79 -24.88 19.34
CA GLU A 133 -30.88 -25.83 20.47
C GLU A 133 -30.92 -25.11 21.83
N ARG A 134 -30.19 -23.99 21.95
CA ARG A 134 -30.19 -23.12 23.14
C ARG A 134 -31.39 -22.18 23.22
N GLY A 135 -32.29 -22.19 22.22
CA GLY A 135 -33.46 -21.31 22.16
C GLY A 135 -33.12 -19.83 21.92
N LEU A 136 -31.90 -19.53 21.46
CA LEU A 136 -31.46 -18.19 21.11
C LEU A 136 -31.57 -18.05 19.59
N ASP A 137 -32.52 -17.25 19.12
CA ASP A 137 -32.74 -17.02 17.69
C ASP A 137 -31.96 -15.77 17.28
N PRO A 138 -30.97 -15.83 16.37
CA PRO A 138 -30.17 -14.65 16.00
C PRO A 138 -30.98 -13.55 15.32
N ASP A 139 -32.17 -13.88 14.78
CA ASP A 139 -33.08 -12.94 14.10
C ASP A 139 -34.21 -12.41 14.98
N ARG A 140 -34.24 -12.76 16.27
CA ARG A 140 -35.13 -12.12 17.26
C ARG A 140 -34.32 -11.64 18.46
N PRO A 141 -34.21 -10.31 18.68
CA PRO A 141 -33.43 -9.75 19.78
C PRO A 141 -34.01 -10.13 21.15
#